data_AF-A0A380H5M1-F1
#
_entry.id   AF-A0A380H5M1-F1
#
_cell.length_a   1.000
_cell.length_b   1.000
_cell.length_c   1.000
_cell.angle_alpha   90.00
_cell.angle_beta   90.00
_cell.angle_gamma   90.00
#
_symmetry.space_group_name_H-M   'P 1'
#
loop_
_entity.id
_entity.type
_entity.pdbx_description
1 polymer ?
#
loop_
_entity_poly.entity_id
_entity_poly.type
_entity_poly.pdbx_seq_one_letter_code
_entity_poly.pdbx_strand_id
1 'polypeptide(L)'
;MHLNIDVYRQLIKSEIAAIKENRTFIPVKLPVDKMFNDQIKHVYSDYRFTPFIVSKPYIVHHHLKRDRTSVIHERERAKSLRRNQLKTSNNTLKDQ
;
A
#
# COMPACT_ATOMS: atom_id res chain seq x y z
N MET A 1 1.12 22.84 -10.26
CA MET A 1 -0.30 22.49 -10.47
C MET A 1 -0.92 22.36 -9.08
N HIS A 2 -1.91 23.17 -8.70
CA HIS A 2 -2.51 23.08 -7.37
C HIS A 2 -3.73 22.15 -7.43
N LEU A 3 -3.72 21.10 -6.61
CA LEU A 3 -4.86 20.20 -6.47
C LEU A 3 -6.03 20.98 -5.86
N ASN A 4 -7.14 21.09 -6.59
CA ASN A 4 -8.40 21.54 -6.00
C ASN A 4 -8.99 20.39 -5.17
N ILE A 5 -8.77 20.46 -3.86
CA ILE A 5 -9.14 19.39 -2.92
C ILE A 5 -10.65 19.15 -2.87
N ASP A 6 -11.46 20.18 -3.04
CA ASP A 6 -12.92 20.08 -2.92
C ASP A 6 -13.53 19.38 -4.14
N VAL A 7 -13.07 19.73 -5.35
CA VAL A 7 -13.44 19.04 -6.59
C VAL A 7 -13.05 17.56 -6.51
N TYR A 8 -11.85 17.27 -6.03
CA TYR A 8 -11.38 15.89 -5.92
C TYR A 8 -12.17 15.09 -4.88
N ARG A 9 -12.52 15.71 -3.75
CA ARG A 9 -13.37 15.09 -2.72
C ARG A 9 -14.77 14.81 -3.26
N GLN A 10 -15.31 15.71 -4.08
CA GLN A 10 -16.62 15.51 -4.70
C GLN A 10 -16.61 14.36 -5.71
N LEU A 11 -15.55 14.25 -6.51
CA LEU A 11 -15.34 13.11 -7.41
C LEU A 11 -15.27 11.78 -6.63
N ILE A 12 -14.53 11.71 -5.53
CA ILE A 12 -14.49 10.49 -4.71
C ILE A 12 -15.89 10.13 -4.17
N LYS A 13 -16.64 11.13 -3.69
CA LYS A 13 -17.99 10.91 -3.18
C LYS A 13 -18.95 10.40 -4.26
N SER A 14 -18.86 10.90 -5.49
CA SER A 14 -19.71 10.43 -6.60
C SER A 14 -19.41 8.99 -6.96
N GLU A 15 -18.14 8.58 -7.01
CA GLU A 15 -17.79 7.18 -7.28
C GLU A 15 -18.25 6.24 -6.16
N ILE A 16 -18.16 6.66 -4.89
CA ILE A 16 -18.70 5.87 -3.77
C ILE A 16 -20.23 5.70 -3.90
N ALA A 17 -20.94 6.76 -4.29
CA ALA A 17 -22.39 6.69 -4.51
C ALA A 17 -22.73 5.74 -5.67
N ALA A 18 -21.99 5.82 -6.78
CA ALA A 18 -22.15 4.92 -7.93
C ALA A 18 -22.04 3.44 -7.52
N ILE A 19 -21.02 3.11 -6.71
CA ILE A 19 -20.82 1.74 -6.19
C ILE A 19 -22.02 1.30 -5.32
N LYS A 20 -22.50 2.17 -4.41
CA LYS A 20 -23.65 1.86 -3.54
C LYS A 20 -24.94 1.60 -4.33
N GLU A 21 -25.07 2.24 -5.48
CA GLU A 21 -26.22 2.12 -6.38
C GLU A 21 -26.02 1.01 -7.43
N ASN A 22 -25.02 0.13 -7.26
CA ASN A 22 -24.65 -0.93 -8.20
C ASN A 22 -24.35 -0.42 -9.62
N ARG A 23 -23.97 0.85 -9.77
CA ARG A 23 -23.48 1.41 -11.02
C ARG A 23 -21.98 1.15 -11.14
N THR A 24 -21.50 1.10 -12.38
CA THR A 24 -20.07 1.02 -12.67
C THR A 24 -19.38 2.29 -12.18
N PHE A 25 -18.27 2.14 -11.46
CA PHE A 25 -17.40 3.25 -11.06
C PHE A 25 -16.26 3.43 -12.06
N ILE A 26 -15.70 4.63 -12.14
CA ILE A 26 -14.55 4.94 -13.00
C ILE A 26 -13.30 5.06 -12.12
N PRO A 27 -12.18 4.39 -12.47
CA PRO A 27 -10.93 4.55 -11.74
C PRO A 27 -10.48 6.01 -11.67
N VAL A 28 -10.39 6.56 -10.45
CA VAL A 28 -9.93 7.93 -10.22
C VAL A 28 -8.41 7.97 -10.23
N LYS A 29 -7.84 8.76 -11.15
CA LYS A 29 -6.39 9.02 -11.17
C LYS A 29 -6.03 10.01 -10.08
N LEU A 30 -5.12 9.62 -9.19
CA LEU A 30 -4.53 10.55 -8.24
C LEU A 30 -3.79 11.68 -8.98
N PRO A 31 -4.08 12.95 -8.66
CA PRO A 31 -3.36 14.08 -9.21
C PRO A 31 -1.99 14.12 -8.54
N VAL A 32 -1.04 13.49 -9.21
CA VAL A 32 0.37 13.52 -8.82
C VAL A 32 1.06 14.65 -9.59
N ASP A 33 2.03 15.30 -8.93
CA ASP A 33 2.81 16.35 -9.58
C ASP A 33 3.57 15.80 -10.80
N LYS A 34 3.85 16.68 -11.75
CA LYS A 34 4.59 16.34 -12.97
C LYS A 34 5.95 15.73 -12.61
N MET A 35 6.65 16.31 -11.62
CA MET A 35 7.93 15.79 -11.16
C MET A 35 7.83 14.32 -10.72
N PHE A 36 6.77 13.97 -10.00
CA PHE A 36 6.55 12.59 -9.54
C PHE A 36 6.23 11.64 -10.70
N ASN A 37 5.41 12.07 -11.66
CA ASN A 37 5.15 11.29 -12.88
C ASN A 37 6.44 11.03 -13.67
N ASP A 38 7.29 12.04 -13.80
CA ASP A 38 8.55 11.95 -14.54
C ASP A 38 9.51 10.99 -13.81
N GLN A 39 9.59 11.06 -12.47
CA GLN A 39 10.38 10.13 -11.66
C GLN A 39 9.91 8.68 -11.77
N ILE A 40 8.60 8.44 -11.65
CA ILE A 40 8.06 7.08 -11.78
C ILE A 40 8.35 6.50 -13.16
N LYS A 41 8.17 7.29 -14.23
CA LYS A 41 8.45 6.82 -15.59
C LYS A 41 9.93 6.59 -15.85
N HIS A 42 10.80 7.33 -15.17
CA HIS A 42 12.24 7.10 -15.28
C HIS A 42 12.65 5.76 -14.65
N VAL A 43 12.10 5.43 -13.47
CA VAL A 43 12.40 4.17 -12.77
C VAL A 43 11.66 2.97 -13.39
N TYR A 44 10.43 3.18 -13.82
CA TYR A 44 9.53 2.18 -14.38
C TYR A 44 9.01 2.66 -15.75
N SER A 45 9.78 2.40 -16.80
CA SER A 45 9.50 2.90 -18.15
C SER A 45 8.20 2.35 -18.77
N ASP A 46 7.73 1.21 -18.27
CA ASP A 46 6.47 0.57 -18.63
C ASP A 46 5.28 1.07 -17.80
N TYR A 47 5.50 1.97 -16.82
CA TYR A 47 4.44 2.53 -16.01
C TYR A 47 3.41 3.28 -16.87
N ARG A 48 2.16 2.82 -16.79
CA ARG A 48 1.01 3.45 -17.43
C ARG A 48 -0.16 3.48 -16.45
N PHE A 49 -0.84 4.62 -16.38
CA PHE A 49 -2.12 4.68 -15.68
C PHE A 49 -3.10 3.74 -16.36
N THR A 50 -3.74 2.89 -15.57
CA THR A 50 -4.67 1.87 -16.05
C THR A 50 -6.10 2.38 -15.84
N PRO A 51 -6.82 2.81 -16.90
CA PRO A 51 -8.15 3.40 -16.76
C PRO A 51 -9.27 2.34 -16.60
N PHE A 52 -8.94 1.05 -16.65
CA PHE A 52 -9.91 -0.04 -16.51
C PHE A 52 -9.95 -0.62 -15.10
N ILE A 53 -11.13 -1.11 -14.70
CA ILE A 53 -11.33 -1.77 -13.41
C ILE A 53 -10.56 -3.10 -13.40
N VAL A 54 -9.68 -3.28 -12.43
CA VAL A 54 -8.95 -4.53 -12.24
C VAL A 54 -9.82 -5.51 -11.46
N SER A 55 -10.32 -6.56 -12.12
CA SER A 55 -11.17 -7.59 -11.52
C SER A 55 -10.41 -8.83 -11.04
N LYS A 56 -9.09 -8.91 -11.27
CA LYS A 56 -8.28 -10.08 -10.92
C LYS A 56 -8.37 -10.35 -9.41
N PRO A 57 -8.87 -11.52 -8.96
CA PRO A 57 -9.13 -11.77 -7.54
C PRO A 57 -7.89 -11.64 -6.65
N TYR A 58 -6.68 -11.96 -7.15
CA TYR A 58 -5.44 -11.76 -6.41
C TYR A 58 -5.13 -10.28 -6.15
N ILE A 59 -5.49 -9.39 -7.07
CA ILE A 59 -5.26 -7.94 -6.94
C ILE A 59 -6.34 -7.33 -6.03
N VAL A 60 -7.61 -7.66 -6.27
CA VAL A 60 -8.74 -7.14 -5.48
C VAL A 60 -8.68 -7.63 -4.03
N HIS A 61 -8.43 -8.93 -3.84
CA HIS A 61 -8.34 -9.54 -2.52
C HIS A 61 -6.90 -9.70 -2.05
N HIS A 62 -5.97 -8.87 -2.50
CA HIS A 62 -4.56 -9.01 -2.15
C HIS A 62 -4.35 -9.07 -0.64
N HIS A 63 -5.11 -8.29 0.14
CA HIS A 63 -5.05 -8.32 1.60
C HIS A 63 -5.41 -9.68 2.24
N LEU A 64 -6.23 -10.51 1.56
CA LEU A 64 -6.61 -11.85 2.01
C LEU A 64 -5.78 -12.96 1.35
N LYS A 65 -5.48 -12.80 0.06
CA LYS A 65 -4.90 -13.84 -0.80
C LYS A 65 -3.38 -13.72 -0.99
N ARG A 66 -2.76 -12.64 -0.51
CA ARG A 66 -1.31 -12.50 -0.55
C ARG A 66 -0.68 -13.58 0.33
N ASP A 67 0.30 -14.29 -0.23
CA ASP A 67 1.16 -15.14 0.56
C ASP A 67 1.96 -14.29 1.57
N ARG A 68 1.78 -14.58 2.86
CA ARG A 68 2.42 -13.86 3.97
C ARG A 68 3.58 -14.62 4.58
N THR A 69 4.00 -15.74 4.00
CA THR A 69 5.02 -16.63 4.57
C THR A 69 6.31 -15.88 4.89
N SER A 70 6.83 -15.06 3.97
CA SER A 70 8.05 -14.28 4.19
C SER A 70 7.91 -13.25 5.32
N VAL A 71 6.77 -12.57 5.40
CA VAL A 71 6.50 -11.57 6.46
C VAL A 71 6.37 -12.23 7.82
N ILE A 72 5.73 -13.41 7.88
CA ILE A 72 5.60 -14.19 9.12
C ILE A 72 6.98 -14.68 9.57
N HIS A 73 7.78 -15.24 8.66
CA HIS A 73 9.14 -15.69 8.94
C HIS A 73 10.00 -14.55 9.52
N GLU A 74 10.01 -13.38 8.87
CA GLU A 74 10.86 -12.28 9.32
C GLU A 74 10.39 -11.68 10.65
N ARG A 75 9.07 -11.70 10.90
CA ARG A 75 8.52 -11.34 12.21
C ARG A 75 9.02 -12.29 13.31
N GLU A 76 9.01 -13.60 13.07
CA GLU A 76 9.48 -14.58 14.06
C GLU A 76 11.00 -14.48 14.28
N ARG A 77 11.76 -14.22 13.22
CA ARG A 77 13.19 -13.92 13.30
C ARG A 77 13.45 -12.69 14.18
N ALA A 78 12.74 -11.59 13.94
CA ALA A 78 12.88 -10.35 14.72
C ALA A 78 12.50 -10.56 16.21
N LYS A 79 11.43 -11.31 16.49
CA LYS A 79 11.05 -11.65 17.88
C LYS A 79 12.16 -12.45 18.58
N SER A 80 12.75 -13.42 17.89
CA SER A 80 13.84 -14.25 18.43
C SER A 80 15.07 -13.42 18.72
N LEU A 81 15.47 -12.53 17.81
CA LEU A 81 16.56 -11.59 18.02
C LEU A 81 16.32 -10.70 19.25
N ARG A 82 15.11 -10.13 19.39
CA ARG A 82 14.76 -9.30 20.56
C ARG A 82 14.85 -10.08 21.86
N ARG A 83 14.36 -11.32 21.90
CA ARG A 83 14.46 -12.20 23.09
C ARG A 83 15.91 -12.50 23.45
N ASN A 84 16.75 -12.74 22.45
CA ASN A 84 18.16 -13.01 22.68
C ASN A 84 18.90 -11.78 23.21
N GLN A 85 18.65 -10.59 22.64
CA GLN A 85 19.22 -9.33 23.15
C GLN A 85 18.84 -9.05 24.61
N LEU A 86 17.57 -9.27 24.98
CA LEU A 86 17.12 -9.11 26.36
C LEU A 86 17.76 -10.12 27.32
N LYS A 87 17.96 -11.38 26.89
CA LYS A 87 18.67 -12.38 27.69
C LYS A 87 20.13 -12.02 27.89
N THR A 88 20.81 -11.56 26.84
CA THR A 88 22.21 -11.12 26.94
C THR A 88 22.33 -9.94 27.90
N SER A 89 21.47 -8.92 27.77
CA SER A 89 21.44 -7.75 28.66
C SER A 89 21.20 -8.11 30.14
N ASN A 90 20.32 -9.08 30.40
CA ASN A 90 20.01 -9.51 31.78
C ASN A 90 21.13 -10.35 32.40
N ASN A 91 21.91 -11.07 31.60
CA ASN A 91 23.08 -11.81 32.09
C ASN A 91 24.24 -10.86 32.41
N THR A 92 24.49 -9.83 31.58
CA THR A 92 25.56 -8.85 31.83
C THR A 92 25.34 -8.01 33.10
N LEU A 93 24.09 -7.80 33.52
CA LEU A 93 23.72 -7.10 34.76
C LEU A 93 23.81 -7.98 36.03
N LYS A 94 23.90 -9.31 35.88
CA LYS A 94 24.06 -10.25 37.00
C LYS A 94 25.53 -10.53 37.34
N ASP A 95 26.43 -10.25 36.41
CA ASP A 95 27.89 -10.45 36.55
C ASP A 95 28.62 -9.17 37.04
N GLN A 96 27.87 -8.17 37.54
CA GLN A 96 28.35 -6.97 38.24
C GLN A 96 27.92 -7.00 39.70
#